data_AF-G2FN01-F1
#
_entry.id   AF-G2FN01-F1
#
_cell.length_a   1.000
_cell.length_b   1.000
_cell.length_c   1.000
_cell.angle_alpha   90.00
_cell.angle_beta   90.00
_cell.angle_gamma   90.00
#
_symmetry.space_group_name_H-M   'P 1'
#
loop_
_entity.id
_entity.type
_entity.pdbx_description
1 polymer ?
#
loop_
_entity_poly.entity_id
_entity_poly.type
_entity_poly.pdbx_seq_one_letter_code
_entity_poly.pdbx_strand_id
1 'polypeptide(L)' 'MVKHYAYAGKIILPQHFQDIDPIKKSDEIYQFLLGKPLYAEMERDFGGFKKLEIGK' A
#
# COMPACT_ATOMS: atom_id res chain seq x y z
N MET A 1 9.11 -3.64 -3.19
CA MET A 1 8.89 -4.88 -2.41
C MET A 1 7.61 -4.87 -1.56
N VAL A 2 7.14 -3.73 -1.04
CA VAL A 2 5.88 -3.68 -0.25
C VAL A 2 4.60 -3.72 -1.13
N LYS A 3 4.67 -3.24 -2.38
CA LYS A 3 3.52 -3.19 -3.31
C LYS A 3 2.87 -4.55 -3.62
N HIS A 4 3.64 -5.64 -3.62
CA HIS A 4 3.13 -6.97 -3.99
C HIS A 4 2.39 -7.68 -2.84
N TYR A 5 2.78 -7.46 -1.59
CA TYR A 5 2.20 -8.14 -0.43
C TYR A 5 0.80 -7.63 -0.08
N ALA A 6 0.56 -6.32 -0.14
CA ALA A 6 -0.76 -5.75 0.14
C ALA A 6 -1.80 -6.13 -0.92
N TYR A 7 -1.39 -6.21 -2.19
CA TYR A 7 -2.28 -6.59 -3.29
C TYR A 7 -2.66 -8.09 -3.22
N ALA A 8 -1.70 -8.97 -2.88
CA ALA A 8 -1.97 -10.39 -2.65
C ALA A 8 -2.92 -10.61 -1.45
N GLY A 9 -2.72 -9.90 -0.33
CA GLY A 9 -3.58 -10.03 0.86
C GLY A 9 -5.04 -9.62 0.62
N LYS A 10 -5.28 -8.55 -0.15
CA LYS A 10 -6.64 -8.06 -0.45
C LYS A 10 -7.42 -8.97 -1.40
N ILE A 11 -6.74 -9.71 -2.28
CA ILE A 11 -7.37 -10.68 -3.20
C ILE A 11 -7.62 -12.03 -2.52
N ILE A 12 -6.74 -12.46 -1.62
CA ILE A 12 -6.82 -13.76 -0.96
C ILE A 12 -7.77 -13.74 0.26
N LEU A 13 -7.88 -12.61 1.00
CA LEU A 13 -8.72 -12.47 2.20
C LEU A 13 -9.48 -11.13 2.23
N PRO A 14 -10.34 -10.84 1.24
CA PRO A 14 -10.99 -9.53 1.11
C PRO A 14 -11.79 -9.09 2.35
N GLN A 15 -12.36 -10.02 3.13
CA GLN A 15 -13.16 -9.71 4.33
C GLN A 15 -12.33 -9.17 5.51
N HIS A 16 -11.05 -9.53 5.63
CA HIS A 16 -10.20 -9.07 6.74
C HIS A 16 -9.50 -7.74 6.49
N PHE A 17 -9.62 -7.21 5.26
CA PHE A 17 -8.95 -5.98 4.83
C PHE A 17 -9.94 -4.87 4.44
N GLN A 18 -11.24 -5.04 4.72
CA GLN A 18 -12.27 -4.03 4.38
C GLN A 18 -12.10 -2.74 5.17
N ASP A 19 -11.69 -2.84 6.44
CA ASP A 19 -11.54 -1.70 7.35
C ASP A 19 -10.12 -1.11 7.35
N ILE A 20 -9.24 -1.59 6.47
CA ILE A 20 -7.85 -1.14 6.42
C ILE A 20 -7.70 -0.04 5.37
N ASP A 21 -7.38 1.17 5.85
CA ASP A 21 -6.85 2.23 5.00
C ASP A 21 -5.41 1.88 4.59
N PRO A 22 -5.15 1.62 3.29
CA PRO A 22 -3.84 1.21 2.83
C PRO A 22 -2.77 2.30 2.97
N ILE A 23 -3.15 3.59 2.97
CA ILE A 23 -2.22 4.71 3.15
C ILE A 23 -1.75 4.72 4.59
N LYS A 24 -2.70 4.78 5.54
CA LYS A 24 -2.39 4.75 6.98
C LYS A 24 -1.59 3.50 7.35
N LYS A 25 -1.97 2.34 6.81
CA LYS A 25 -1.27 1.09 7.09
C LYS A 25 0.16 1.08 6.56
N SER A 26 0.41 1.70 5.40
CA SER A 26 1.76 1.81 4.85
C SER A 26 2.63 2.69 5.74
N ASP A 27 2.11 3.83 6.21
CA ASP A 27 2.83 4.70 7.13
C ASP A 27 3.12 4.03 8.47
N GLU A 28 2.20 3.25 9.03
CA GLU A 28 2.45 2.43 10.22
C GLU A 28 3.62 1.45 10.01
N ILE A 29 3.66 0.79 8.84
CA ILE A 29 4.71 -0.16 8.50
C ILE A 29 6.06 0.56 8.33
N TYR A 30 6.09 1.70 7.62
CA TYR A 30 7.31 2.49 7.46
C TYR A 30 7.79 3.06 8.80
N GLN A 31 6.87 3.49 9.66
CA GLN A 31 7.20 3.96 11.00
C GLN A 31 7.83 2.84 11.84
N PHE A 32 7.28 1.62 11.79
CA PHE A 32 7.81 0.48 12.53
C PHE A 32 9.19 0.04 12.02
N LEU A 33 9.38 -0.05 10.70
CA LEU A 33 10.61 -0.59 10.11
C LEU A 33 11.72 0.44 9.96
N LEU A 34 11.37 1.69 9.65
CA LEU A 34 12.30 2.74 9.22
C LEU A 34 12.22 4.01 10.09
N GLY A 35 11.29 4.04 11.05
CA GLY A 35 11.17 5.15 12.01
C GLY A 35 10.44 6.38 11.48
N LYS A 36 9.85 6.34 10.26
CA LYS A 36 9.15 7.48 9.64
C LYS A 36 7.95 7.06 8.78
N PRO A 37 6.89 7.86 8.67
CA PRO A 37 5.76 7.62 7.76
C PRO A 37 6.13 8.09 6.34
N LEU A 38 6.52 7.17 5.47
CA LEU A 38 7.13 7.47 4.16
C LEU A 38 6.17 7.29 2.97
N TYR A 39 4.86 7.10 3.17
CA TYR A 39 3.92 6.87 2.06
C TYR A 39 3.93 8.03 1.05
N ALA A 40 3.92 9.28 1.51
CA ALA A 40 3.90 10.44 0.62
C ALA A 40 5.12 10.51 -0.31
N GLU A 41 6.30 10.12 0.19
CA GLU A 41 7.52 10.04 -0.63
C GLU A 41 7.39 8.93 -1.68
N MET A 42 6.88 7.77 -1.29
CA MET A 42 6.65 6.64 -2.20
C MET A 42 5.57 6.95 -3.25
N GLU A 43 4.56 7.75 -2.90
CA GLU A 43 3.54 8.19 -3.83
C GLU A 43 4.11 9.17 -4.86
N ARG A 44 4.89 10.16 -4.42
CA ARG A 44 5.59 11.09 -5.32
C ARG A 44 6.48 10.35 -6.31
N ASP A 45 7.28 9.39 -5.81
CA ASP A 45 8.31 8.75 -6.62
C ASP A 45 7.76 7.59 -7.48
N PHE A 46 6.67 6.94 -7.06
CA PHE A 46 6.17 5.72 -7.69
C PHE A 46 4.67 5.71 -8.00
N GLY A 47 3.96 6.82 -7.83
CA GLY A 47 2.58 7.03 -8.28
C GLY A 47 1.47 6.46 -7.39
N GLY A 48 1.77 6.13 -6.12
CA GLY A 48 0.77 5.82 -5.09
C GLY A 48 -0.05 4.55 -5.32
N PHE A 49 -1.11 4.40 -4.52
CA PHE A 49 -2.13 3.37 -4.73
C PHE A 49 -3.11 3.83 -5.82
N LYS A 50 -2.99 3.26 -7.01
CA LYS A 50 -3.91 3.49 -8.12
C LYS A 50 -4.24 2.20 -8.85
N LYS A 51 -5.46 2.14 -9.40
CA LYS A 51 -5.83 1.10 -10.35
C LYS A 51 -4.99 1.30 -11.62
N LEU A 52 -4.28 0.26 -12.04
CA LEU A 52 -3.56 0.27 -13.30
C LEU A 52 -4.53 -0.16 -14.41
N GLU A 53 -4.68 0.69 -15.42
CA GLU A 53 -5.33 0.33 -16.68
C GLU A 53 -4.20 -0.06 -17.64
N ILE A 54 -4.11 -1.34 -17.99
CA ILE A 54 -3.11 -1.86 -18.94
C ILE A 54 -3.83 -2.18 -20.25
N GLY A 55 -3.45 -1.49 -21.33
CA GLY A 55 -3.94 -1.73 -22.69
C GLY A 55 -4.94 -0.68 -23.20
N LYS A 56 -4.49 0.15 -24.13
CA LYS A 56 -5.28 0.63 -25.27
C LYS A 56 -4.72 -0.04 -26.51
#